data_AF-A0A1G1TJ28-F1
#
_entry.id   AF-A0A1G1TJ28-F1
#
_cell.length_a   1.000
_cell.length_b   1.000
_cell.length_c   1.000
_cell.angle_alpha   90.00
_cell.angle_beta   90.00
_cell.angle_gamma   90.00
#
_symmetry.space_group_name_H-M   'P 1'
#
loop_
_entity.id
_entity.type
_entity.pdbx_description
1 polymer ?
#
loop_
_entity_poly.entity_id
_entity_poly.type
_entity_poly.pdbx_seq_one_letter_code
_entity_poly.pdbx_strand_id
1 'polypeptide(L)'
;MRQLFGTDAVYTLRPTAYDPNLKWEQTKTYDAGLDYGFFSNRLTGSVDVYLRKTDDLLAVIPVPAGSNFSNTLLTNIGSLENRGIELAVNYNLVQGERFNWSVNLNATMNRTKITKLTQVEDPNYLGTPVGNIGNFQFVQVNTVGYAPNAFFLYQQKYENGKPLQDPASNTSLAQYVDQNGDGLINERDKVHTHDPSPKAILGFSSNMSYGKASLAFTVRSNIGNYVYNGIDAGQGNYYGLKTGLGYAANVVPDIYTTGFLTGQPYSDYYLQNASFVRLQNVTLGYDFGSLLKAGTTLRLTLAGQNLLVLTKYTGLDPEHFDGRDSQFYPLPRTVTLGLNLGI
;
A
#
# COMPACT_ATOMS: atom_id res chain seq x y z
N MET A 1 10.64 -32.00 17.20
CA MET A 1 10.51 -32.85 15.98
C MET A 1 10.08 -34.24 16.45
N ARG A 2 9.35 -35.03 15.66
CA ARG A 2 8.97 -36.40 16.05
C ARG A 2 9.99 -37.37 15.47
N GLN A 3 10.69 -38.11 16.32
CA GLN A 3 11.54 -39.23 15.90
C GLN A 3 10.88 -40.54 16.33
N LEU A 4 10.96 -41.55 15.47
CA LEU A 4 10.42 -42.87 15.75
C LEU A 4 11.55 -43.76 16.26
N PHE A 5 11.37 -44.32 17.45
CA PHE A 5 12.23 -45.37 17.99
C PHE A 5 11.37 -46.61 18.16
N GLY A 6 11.47 -47.56 17.21
CA GLY A 6 10.54 -48.69 17.14
C GLY A 6 9.13 -48.23 16.77
N THR A 7 8.11 -48.68 17.51
CA THR A 7 6.70 -48.28 17.33
C THR A 7 6.34 -46.97 18.04
N ASP A 8 7.22 -46.46 18.90
CA ASP A 8 6.92 -45.33 19.76
C ASP A 8 7.45 -44.01 19.18
N ALA A 9 6.60 -42.99 19.27
CA ALA A 9 6.91 -41.63 18.87
C ALA A 9 7.55 -40.88 20.03
N VAL A 10 8.82 -40.51 19.90
CA VAL A 10 9.50 -39.65 20.87
C VAL A 10 9.52 -38.21 20.34
N TYR A 11 9.02 -37.29 21.15
CA TYR A 11 9.09 -35.86 20.87
C TYR A 11 10.44 -35.32 21.33
N THR A 12 11.26 -34.87 20.37
CA THR A 12 12.51 -34.17 20.70
C THR A 12 12.26 -32.67 20.79
N LEU A 13 12.80 -32.05 21.84
CA LEU A 13 12.86 -30.60 21.97
C LEU A 13 14.00 -30.09 21.08
N ARG A 14 13.70 -29.09 20.26
CA ARG A 14 14.72 -28.37 19.47
C ARG A 14 14.78 -26.95 20.04
N PRO A 15 15.96 -26.46 20.45
CA PRO A 15 16.08 -25.08 20.89
C PRO A 15 15.72 -24.13 19.74
N THR A 16 14.86 -23.16 20.02
CA THR A 16 14.48 -22.09 19.09
C THR A 16 15.42 -20.90 19.26
N ALA A 17 15.50 -20.05 18.24
CA ALA A 17 16.17 -18.77 18.41
C ALA A 17 15.54 -17.99 19.57
N TYR A 18 16.38 -17.35 20.40
CA TYR A 18 15.90 -16.50 21.47
C TYR A 18 16.82 -15.29 21.64
N ASP A 19 16.24 -14.17 22.07
CA ASP A 19 16.95 -12.98 22.51
C ASP A 19 16.48 -12.67 23.95
N PRO A 20 17.35 -12.79 24.96
CA PRO A 20 16.97 -12.55 26.35
C PRO A 20 16.69 -11.07 26.66
N ASN A 21 17.08 -10.15 25.77
CA ASN A 21 16.95 -8.70 25.97
C ASN A 21 15.72 -8.11 25.26
N LEU A 22 14.80 -8.96 24.79
CA LEU A 22 13.56 -8.50 24.18
C LEU A 22 12.79 -7.60 25.13
N LYS A 23 12.35 -6.46 24.60
CA LYS A 23 11.59 -5.44 25.30
C LYS A 23 10.51 -4.86 24.38
N TRP A 24 9.64 -4.05 24.97
CA TRP A 24 8.64 -3.30 24.23
C TRP A 24 9.29 -2.27 23.31
N GLU A 25 8.71 -2.10 22.13
CA GLU A 25 9.03 -0.99 21.22
C GLU A 25 8.64 0.34 21.87
N GLN A 26 9.48 1.37 21.72
CA GLN A 26 9.24 2.67 22.35
C GLN A 26 9.02 3.73 21.27
N THR A 27 7.93 4.48 21.36
CA THR A 27 7.66 5.58 20.43
C THR A 27 7.62 6.90 21.18
N LYS A 28 8.45 7.86 20.76
CA LYS A 28 8.45 9.23 21.21
C LYS A 28 7.78 10.11 20.15
N THR A 29 6.74 10.83 20.54
CA THR A 29 5.98 11.72 19.66
C THR A 29 6.14 13.16 20.12
N TYR A 30 6.39 14.05 19.16
CA TYR A 30 6.29 15.49 19.31
C TYR A 30 5.22 15.99 18.35
N ASP A 31 4.20 16.65 18.89
CA ASP A 31 3.10 17.21 18.11
C ASP A 31 2.97 18.71 18.43
N ALA A 32 2.63 19.50 17.42
CA ALA A 32 2.23 20.89 17.58
C ALA A 32 1.03 21.15 16.66
N GLY A 33 -0.04 21.69 17.22
CA GLY A 33 -1.30 21.93 16.49
C GLY A 33 -1.79 23.35 16.68
N LEU A 34 -2.52 23.85 15.68
CA LEU A 34 -3.25 25.11 15.73
C LEU A 34 -4.69 24.88 15.27
N ASP A 35 -5.64 25.18 16.15
CA ASP A 35 -7.06 25.19 15.86
C ASP A 35 -7.55 26.62 15.61
N TYR A 36 -8.47 26.78 14.66
CA TYR A 36 -9.07 28.06 14.33
C TYR A 36 -10.55 27.97 14.02
N GLY A 37 -11.26 29.07 14.27
CA GLY A 37 -12.67 29.24 13.98
C GLY A 37 -12.99 30.68 13.60
N PHE A 38 -13.67 30.88 12.48
CA PHE A 38 -14.07 32.18 11.96
C PHE A 38 -15.57 32.22 11.65
N PHE A 39 -16.11 33.43 11.53
CA PHE A 39 -17.49 33.68 11.10
C PHE A 39 -18.54 32.94 11.93
N SER A 40 -18.46 33.04 13.26
CA SER A 40 -19.32 32.29 14.19
C SER A 40 -19.24 30.77 13.97
N ASN A 41 -18.01 30.26 13.83
CA ASN A 41 -17.69 28.85 13.57
C ASN A 41 -18.28 28.29 12.28
N ARG A 42 -18.53 29.15 11.27
CA ARG A 42 -18.88 28.66 9.94
C ARG A 42 -17.68 28.05 9.23
N LEU A 43 -16.49 28.64 9.39
CA LEU A 43 -15.23 28.10 8.92
C LEU A 43 -14.41 27.68 10.13
N THR A 44 -14.13 26.39 10.25
CA THR A 44 -13.27 25.84 11.30
C THR A 44 -12.19 24.97 10.67
N GLY A 45 -11.10 24.77 11.39
CA GLY A 45 -10.06 23.87 10.93
C GLY A 45 -8.94 23.70 11.93
N SER A 46 -8.05 22.76 11.61
CA SER A 46 -6.82 22.50 12.34
C SER A 46 -5.66 22.36 11.37
N VAL A 47 -4.47 22.74 11.84
CA VAL A 47 -3.20 22.41 11.21
C VAL A 47 -2.34 21.76 12.28
N ASP A 48 -1.95 20.51 12.03
CA ASP A 48 -1.16 19.71 12.95
C ASP A 48 0.15 19.30 12.29
N VAL A 49 1.26 19.45 13.00
CA VAL A 49 2.57 18.95 12.57
C VAL A 49 3.09 17.98 13.61
N TYR A 50 3.67 16.88 13.15
CA TYR A 50 4.16 15.84 14.04
C TYR A 50 5.52 15.28 13.64
N LEU A 51 6.22 14.78 14.65
CA LEU A 51 7.43 13.97 14.54
C LEU A 51 7.33 12.80 15.53
N ARG A 52 7.23 11.59 14.99
CA ARG A 52 7.23 10.33 15.73
C ARG A 52 8.55 9.62 15.49
N LYS A 53 9.22 9.23 16.56
CA LYS A 53 10.43 8.41 16.52
C LYS A 53 10.15 7.12 17.27
N THR A 54 10.21 6.01 16.57
CA THR A 54 10.07 4.68 17.15
C THR A 54 11.44 4.06 17.24
N ASP A 55 11.88 3.80 18.46
CA ASP A 55 13.13 3.15 18.79
C ASP A 55 12.85 1.71 19.24
N ASP A 56 13.87 0.85 19.14
CA ASP A 56 13.79 -0.54 19.58
C ASP A 56 12.67 -1.35 18.90
N LEU A 57 12.42 -1.11 17.61
CA LEU A 57 11.43 -1.86 16.83
C LEU A 57 11.87 -3.32 16.67
N LEU A 58 10.91 -4.24 16.85
CA LEU A 58 11.13 -5.67 16.73
C LEU A 58 11.25 -6.05 15.25
N ALA A 59 12.44 -6.51 14.88
CA ALA A 59 12.71 -6.96 13.52
C ALA A 59 13.36 -8.35 13.53
N VAL A 60 13.01 -9.16 12.53
CA VAL A 60 13.68 -10.43 12.27
C VAL A 60 14.89 -10.13 11.40
N ILE A 61 16.09 -10.30 11.94
CA ILE A 61 17.35 -10.06 11.24
C ILE A 61 18.11 -11.37 11.03
N PRO A 62 18.96 -11.48 9.98
CA PRO A 62 19.91 -12.56 9.89
C PRO A 62 20.95 -12.45 11.02
N VAL A 63 21.35 -13.59 11.59
CA VAL A 63 22.42 -13.68 12.57
C VAL A 63 23.49 -14.69 12.11
N PRO A 64 24.78 -14.48 12.45
CA PRO A 64 25.85 -15.39 12.06
C PRO A 64 25.57 -16.85 12.47
N ALA A 65 25.91 -17.79 11.60
CA ALA A 65 25.77 -19.21 11.91
C ALA A 65 26.58 -19.57 13.16
N GLY A 66 25.96 -20.28 14.11
CA GLY A 66 26.59 -20.68 15.37
C GLY A 66 26.48 -19.67 16.52
N SER A 67 26.00 -18.44 16.27
CA SER A 67 25.76 -17.47 17.36
C SER A 67 24.40 -17.64 18.04
N ASN A 68 23.47 -18.36 17.41
CA ASN A 68 22.14 -18.69 17.95
C ASN A 68 21.65 -20.03 17.35
N PHE A 69 20.46 -20.50 17.76
CA PHE A 69 19.86 -21.75 17.30
C PHE A 69 19.14 -21.65 15.93
N SER A 70 19.20 -20.48 15.29
CA SER A 70 18.70 -20.18 13.95
C SER A 70 19.66 -19.21 13.26
N ASN A 71 19.56 -19.12 11.93
CA ASN A 71 20.24 -18.10 11.13
C ASN A 71 19.47 -16.76 11.10
N THR A 72 18.35 -16.66 11.82
CA THR A 72 17.58 -15.44 12.02
C THR A 72 17.15 -15.28 13.47
N LEU A 73 16.97 -14.03 13.93
CA LEU A 73 16.57 -13.71 15.29
C LEU A 73 15.61 -12.51 15.30
N LEU A 74 14.52 -12.62 16.05
CA LEU A 74 13.68 -11.48 16.40
C LEU A 74 14.35 -10.70 17.54
N THR A 75 14.67 -9.43 17.31
CA THR A 75 15.34 -8.58 18.31
C THR A 75 14.92 -7.11 18.14
N ASN A 76 15.09 -6.30 19.19
CA ASN A 76 14.82 -4.86 19.18
C ASN A 76 15.99 -4.14 18.49
N ILE A 77 15.87 -3.88 17.19
CA ILE A 77 16.96 -3.27 16.42
C ILE A 77 16.54 -2.23 15.39
N GLY A 78 15.28 -2.27 14.97
CA GLY A 78 14.75 -1.30 14.04
C GLY A 78 14.56 0.07 14.69
N SER A 79 14.71 1.13 13.91
CA SER A 79 14.21 2.44 14.32
C SER A 79 13.60 3.15 13.12
N LEU A 80 12.49 3.85 13.35
CA LEU A 80 11.72 4.56 12.35
C LEU A 80 11.53 6.02 12.78
N GLU A 81 11.62 6.92 11.82
CA GLU A 81 11.17 8.30 11.96
C GLU A 81 9.98 8.53 11.04
N ASN A 82 8.89 9.04 11.59
CA ASN A 82 7.72 9.44 10.82
C ASN A 82 7.39 10.90 11.11
N ARG A 83 7.24 11.71 10.06
CA ARG A 83 6.92 13.13 10.19
C ARG A 83 5.90 13.54 9.15
N GLY A 84 4.99 14.41 9.57
CA GLY A 84 3.91 14.81 8.70
C GLY A 84 3.25 16.10 9.11
N ILE A 85 2.38 16.55 8.21
CA ILE A 85 1.48 17.67 8.39
C ILE A 85 0.08 17.17 8.07
N GLU A 86 -0.87 17.49 8.94
CA GLU A 86 -2.28 17.22 8.79
C GLU A 86 -3.04 18.54 8.76
N LEU A 87 -3.94 18.66 7.80
CA LEU A 87 -4.83 19.81 7.62
C LEU A 87 -6.26 19.28 7.65
N ALA A 88 -7.10 19.91 8.45
CA ALA A 88 -8.54 19.73 8.40
C ALA A 88 -9.22 21.09 8.23
N VAL A 89 -10.18 21.18 7.31
CA VAL A 89 -10.99 22.39 7.08
C VAL A 89 -12.44 21.97 6.95
N ASN A 90 -13.30 22.56 7.76
CA ASN A 90 -14.74 22.40 7.68
C ASN A 90 -15.37 23.76 7.38
N TYR A 91 -16.21 23.83 6.36
CA TYR A 91 -16.88 25.06 5.97
C TYR A 91 -18.38 24.85 5.75
N ASN A 92 -19.18 25.52 6.59
CA ASN A 92 -20.62 25.64 6.45
C ASN A 92 -20.96 26.75 5.43
N LEU A 93 -20.90 26.40 4.15
CA LEU A 93 -21.16 27.29 3.01
C LEU A 93 -22.54 27.94 3.06
N VAL A 94 -23.56 27.17 3.43
CA VAL A 94 -24.92 27.69 3.61
C VAL A 94 -25.53 27.12 4.89
N GLN A 95 -26.06 28.01 5.72
CA GLN A 95 -26.86 27.69 6.90
C GLN A 95 -28.19 28.44 6.77
N GLY A 96 -29.23 27.72 6.39
CA GLY A 96 -30.55 28.30 6.13
C GLY A 96 -31.66 27.35 6.57
N GLU A 97 -32.89 27.87 6.62
CA GLU A 97 -34.04 27.10 7.09
C GLU A 97 -34.36 25.89 6.20
N ARG A 98 -34.20 26.05 4.87
CA ARG A 98 -34.51 25.01 3.89
C ARG A 98 -33.31 24.42 3.20
N PHE A 99 -32.21 25.15 3.08
CA PHE A 99 -31.02 24.68 2.39
C PHE A 99 -29.81 24.79 3.32
N ASN A 100 -29.11 23.67 3.49
CA ASN A 100 -27.85 23.64 4.22
C ASN A 100 -26.81 22.94 3.36
N TRP A 101 -25.59 23.47 3.38
CA TRP A 101 -24.47 22.90 2.66
C TRP A 101 -23.20 23.06 3.48
N SER A 102 -22.57 21.94 3.78
CA SER A 102 -21.26 21.89 4.41
C SER A 102 -20.27 21.10 3.56
N VAL A 103 -19.03 21.54 3.59
CA VAL A 103 -17.88 20.89 2.96
C VAL A 103 -16.83 20.62 4.02
N ASN A 104 -16.24 19.44 3.98
CA ASN A 104 -15.10 19.08 4.80
C ASN A 104 -13.96 18.66 3.88
N LEU A 105 -12.78 19.20 4.14
CA LEU A 105 -11.53 18.89 3.45
C LEU A 105 -10.54 18.38 4.50
N ASN A 106 -9.86 17.29 4.20
CA ASN A 106 -8.70 16.86 4.96
C ASN A 106 -7.54 16.56 4.01
N ALA A 107 -6.33 16.84 4.47
CA ALA A 107 -5.11 16.52 3.74
C ALA A 107 -4.05 16.07 4.74
N THR A 108 -3.40 14.95 4.46
CA THR A 108 -2.29 14.42 5.25
C THR A 108 -1.11 14.26 4.32
N MET A 109 0.01 14.89 4.66
CA MET A 109 1.30 14.64 4.02
C MET A 109 2.19 13.96 5.04
N ASN A 110 2.67 12.77 4.73
CA ASN A 110 3.45 11.97 5.67
C ASN A 110 4.71 11.41 5.00
N ARG A 111 5.81 11.38 5.74
CA ARG A 111 7.05 10.76 5.31
C ARG A 111 7.63 9.91 6.42
N THR A 112 7.69 8.61 6.14
CA THR A 112 8.35 7.63 6.99
C THR A 112 9.76 7.33 6.46
N LYS A 113 10.72 7.15 7.37
CA LYS A 113 12.09 6.80 7.06
C LYS A 113 12.62 5.79 8.07
N ILE A 114 13.33 4.77 7.60
CA ILE A 114 14.10 3.87 8.45
C ILE A 114 15.39 4.58 8.87
N THR A 115 15.62 4.68 10.17
CA THR A 115 16.80 5.33 10.76
C THR A 115 17.84 4.34 11.29
N LYS A 116 17.44 3.10 11.60
CA LYS A 116 18.34 2.04 12.05
C LYS A 116 17.79 0.65 11.73
N LEU A 117 18.67 -0.29 11.36
CA LEU A 117 18.33 -1.72 11.15
C LEU A 117 19.36 -2.70 11.73
N THR A 118 20.55 -2.23 12.10
CA THR A 118 21.65 -3.07 12.59
C THR A 118 22.20 -2.51 13.90
N GLN A 119 22.80 -3.38 14.72
CA GLN A 119 23.43 -2.96 16.00
C GLN A 119 24.73 -2.20 15.75
N VAL A 120 25.47 -2.66 14.74
CA VAL A 120 26.69 -2.06 14.25
C VAL A 120 26.40 -1.46 12.88
N GLU A 121 26.77 -0.21 12.66
CA GLU A 121 26.66 0.41 11.34
C GLU A 121 27.58 -0.30 10.36
N ASP A 122 26.99 -0.84 9.29
CA ASP A 122 27.71 -1.42 8.16
C ASP A 122 27.31 -0.66 6.90
N PRO A 123 28.22 0.15 6.33
CA PRO A 123 27.96 0.89 5.09
C PRO A 123 27.65 -0.01 3.89
N ASN A 124 28.01 -1.29 3.93
CA ASN A 124 27.76 -2.26 2.86
C ASN A 124 26.43 -3.02 3.02
N TYR A 125 25.74 -2.83 4.14
CA TYR A 125 24.47 -3.50 4.38
C TYR A 125 23.35 -2.83 3.56
N LEU A 126 22.95 -3.51 2.48
CA LEU A 126 21.90 -3.03 1.56
C LEU A 126 20.49 -3.05 2.16
N GLY A 127 20.29 -3.67 3.33
CA GLY A 127 18.99 -3.79 3.99
C GLY A 127 18.44 -5.21 4.02
N THR A 128 17.24 -5.36 4.60
CA THR A 128 16.52 -6.65 4.67
C THR A 128 15.55 -6.76 3.49
N PRO A 129 15.70 -7.77 2.61
CA PRO A 129 14.73 -8.01 1.54
C PRO A 129 13.32 -8.27 2.09
N VAL A 130 12.34 -7.61 1.51
CA VAL A 130 10.91 -7.72 1.84
C VAL A 130 10.07 -7.69 0.57
N GLY A 131 8.75 -7.85 0.71
CA GLY A 131 7.88 -7.83 -0.47
C GLY A 131 8.03 -9.07 -1.37
N ASN A 132 7.93 -10.28 -0.80
CA ASN A 132 7.97 -11.55 -1.53
C ASN A 132 6.80 -11.74 -2.52
N ILE A 133 7.07 -11.76 -3.82
CA ILE A 133 6.06 -11.97 -4.89
C ILE A 133 5.90 -13.44 -5.30
N GLY A 134 6.49 -14.37 -4.54
CA GLY A 134 6.49 -15.81 -4.82
C GLY A 134 7.91 -16.33 -5.04
N ASN A 135 8.14 -17.62 -4.82
CA ASN A 135 9.43 -18.30 -5.06
C ASN A 135 10.65 -17.59 -4.42
N PHE A 136 10.49 -16.93 -3.28
CA PHE A 136 11.53 -16.16 -2.60
C PHE A 136 12.10 -15.00 -3.44
N GLN A 137 11.27 -14.42 -4.31
CA GLN A 137 11.61 -13.25 -5.12
C GLN A 137 11.10 -12.00 -4.42
N PHE A 138 12.00 -11.10 -4.05
CA PHE A 138 11.70 -9.91 -3.26
C PHE A 138 11.90 -8.65 -4.11
N VAL A 139 10.86 -7.82 -4.21
CA VAL A 139 10.87 -6.58 -5.02
C VAL A 139 11.06 -5.32 -4.19
N GLN A 140 11.15 -5.47 -2.87
CA GLN A 140 11.30 -4.39 -1.90
C GLN A 140 12.44 -4.70 -0.94
N VAL A 141 12.95 -3.66 -0.30
CA VAL A 141 14.02 -3.78 0.71
C VAL A 141 13.81 -2.74 1.80
N ASN A 142 13.94 -3.17 3.05
CA ASN A 142 14.01 -2.23 4.17
C ASN A 142 15.46 -1.77 4.32
N THR A 143 15.73 -0.51 4.01
CA THR A 143 17.07 0.08 4.03
C THR A 143 17.10 1.36 4.86
N VAL A 144 18.12 1.52 5.70
CA VAL A 144 18.35 2.78 6.43
C VAL A 144 18.48 3.91 5.41
N GLY A 145 17.75 5.01 5.61
CA GLY A 145 17.72 6.10 4.62
C GLY A 145 16.41 6.21 3.86
N TYR A 146 15.68 5.11 3.69
CA TYR A 146 14.54 4.98 2.79
C TYR A 146 13.23 4.74 3.56
N ALA A 147 12.11 4.86 2.86
CA ALA A 147 10.82 4.48 3.43
C ALA A 147 10.77 2.95 3.65
N PRO A 148 10.01 2.46 4.64
CA PRO A 148 9.71 1.04 4.74
C PRO A 148 9.13 0.49 3.45
N ASN A 149 9.57 -0.71 3.07
CA ASN A 149 9.16 -1.41 1.85
C ASN A 149 9.41 -0.62 0.55
N ALA A 150 10.40 0.29 0.52
CA ALA A 150 10.83 0.93 -0.72
C ALA A 150 11.24 -0.13 -1.77
N PHE A 151 10.90 0.12 -3.03
CA PHE A 151 11.18 -0.81 -4.11
C PHE A 151 12.67 -0.84 -4.45
N PHE A 152 13.18 -2.03 -4.75
CA PHE A 152 14.59 -2.26 -5.10
C PHE A 152 14.67 -3.18 -6.31
N LEU A 153 14.79 -2.56 -7.47
CA LEU A 153 14.53 -3.18 -8.77
C LEU A 153 15.64 -2.80 -9.76
N TYR A 154 15.76 -3.58 -10.83
CA TYR A 154 16.55 -3.21 -11.98
C TYR A 154 15.79 -2.22 -12.86
N GLN A 155 16.51 -1.25 -13.40
CA GLN A 155 15.95 -0.32 -14.38
C GLN A 155 15.90 -0.97 -15.76
N GLN A 156 14.71 -1.08 -16.35
CA GLN A 156 14.46 -1.67 -17.65
C GLN A 156 15.01 -0.79 -18.79
N LYS A 157 15.72 -1.39 -19.76
CA LYS A 157 16.04 -0.72 -21.03
C LYS A 157 14.90 -0.88 -22.02
N TYR A 158 14.77 0.08 -22.93
CA TYR A 158 13.74 0.12 -23.95
C TYR A 158 14.34 0.38 -25.34
N GLU A 159 13.73 -0.22 -26.36
CA GLU A 159 14.02 0.06 -27.77
C GLU A 159 12.69 0.28 -28.51
N ASN A 160 12.58 1.40 -29.24
CA ASN A 160 11.34 1.78 -29.95
C ASN A 160 10.07 1.76 -29.07
N GLY A 161 10.21 2.11 -27.79
CA GLY A 161 9.11 2.14 -26.82
C GLY A 161 8.70 0.78 -26.25
N LYS A 162 9.38 -0.32 -26.60
CA LYS A 162 9.17 -1.64 -26.03
C LYS A 162 10.30 -2.01 -25.07
N PRO A 163 10.01 -2.67 -23.93
CA PRO A 163 11.07 -3.12 -23.04
C PRO A 163 11.91 -4.19 -23.75
N LEU A 164 13.23 -4.04 -23.67
CA LEU A 164 14.16 -5.01 -24.22
C LEU A 164 14.06 -6.33 -23.45
N GLN A 165 14.20 -7.42 -24.20
CA GLN A 165 14.44 -8.74 -23.65
C GLN A 165 15.59 -9.36 -24.44
N ASP A 166 16.53 -10.00 -23.76
CA ASP A 166 17.55 -10.81 -24.42
C ASP A 166 16.97 -12.19 -24.75
N PRO A 167 16.76 -12.52 -26.05
CA PRO A 167 16.18 -13.80 -26.44
C PRO A 167 17.17 -14.97 -26.33
N ALA A 168 18.47 -14.72 -26.13
CA ALA A 168 19.50 -15.75 -26.11
C ALA A 168 19.72 -16.38 -24.73
N SER A 169 19.09 -15.87 -23.66
CA SER A 169 19.35 -16.32 -22.30
C SER A 169 18.15 -16.17 -21.38
N ASN A 170 17.82 -17.24 -20.66
CA ASN A 170 16.82 -17.24 -19.58
C ASN A 170 17.26 -16.40 -18.36
N THR A 171 18.45 -15.79 -18.38
CA THR A 171 19.04 -15.07 -17.25
C THR A 171 19.83 -13.82 -17.64
N SER A 172 19.88 -13.40 -18.91
CA SER A 172 20.75 -12.29 -19.31
C SER A 172 20.18 -10.96 -18.83
N LEU A 173 20.83 -10.47 -17.79
CA LEU A 173 20.56 -9.20 -17.15
C LEU A 173 20.90 -7.99 -18.06
N ALA A 174 21.49 -8.19 -19.25
CA ALA A 174 21.86 -7.13 -20.21
C ALA A 174 20.70 -6.24 -20.68
N GLN A 175 19.46 -6.72 -20.54
CA GLN A 175 18.21 -5.97 -20.75
C GLN A 175 17.98 -4.84 -19.72
N TYR A 176 18.76 -4.78 -18.64
CA TYR A 176 18.71 -3.76 -17.62
C TYR A 176 19.87 -2.76 -17.76
N VAL A 177 19.68 -1.56 -17.19
CA VAL A 177 20.71 -0.52 -17.13
C VAL A 177 21.85 -0.96 -16.21
N ASP A 178 23.09 -0.86 -16.73
CA ASP A 178 24.32 -1.00 -15.95
C ASP A 178 24.49 0.29 -15.14
N GLN A 179 24.30 0.22 -13.83
CA GLN A 179 24.33 1.42 -12.97
C GLN A 179 25.76 1.83 -12.64
N ASN A 180 26.71 0.88 -12.63
CA ASN A 180 28.08 1.11 -12.20
C ASN A 180 29.10 1.14 -13.36
N GLY A 181 28.69 0.76 -14.58
CA GLY A 181 29.48 0.81 -15.80
C GLY A 181 30.56 -0.27 -15.90
N ASP A 182 30.47 -1.36 -15.14
CA ASP A 182 31.45 -2.45 -15.12
C ASP A 182 31.21 -3.50 -16.23
N GLY A 183 30.12 -3.37 -17.00
CA GLY A 183 29.72 -4.25 -18.07
C GLY A 183 29.05 -5.54 -17.61
N LEU A 184 28.83 -5.71 -16.31
CA LEU A 184 28.22 -6.89 -15.68
C LEU A 184 26.98 -6.50 -14.89
N ILE A 185 25.80 -6.79 -15.42
CA ILE A 185 24.58 -6.55 -14.65
C ILE A 185 24.48 -7.61 -13.53
N ASN A 186 24.35 -7.15 -12.30
CA ASN A 186 24.26 -7.96 -11.07
C ASN A 186 23.53 -7.19 -9.95
N GLU A 187 23.46 -7.72 -8.73
CA GLU A 187 22.74 -7.09 -7.61
C GLU A 187 23.16 -5.64 -7.29
N ARG A 188 24.36 -5.21 -7.72
CA ARG A 188 24.85 -3.83 -7.59
C ARG A 188 24.15 -2.84 -8.54
N ASP A 189 23.41 -3.33 -9.53
CA ASP A 189 22.66 -2.52 -10.51
C ASP A 189 21.19 -2.33 -10.16
N LYS A 190 20.74 -2.92 -9.04
CA LYS A 190 19.44 -2.57 -8.48
C LYS A 190 19.50 -1.20 -7.84
N VAL A 191 18.40 -0.46 -7.98
CA VAL A 191 18.28 0.89 -7.43
C VAL A 191 17.09 0.96 -6.48
N HIS A 192 17.28 1.66 -5.36
CA HIS A 192 16.15 2.11 -4.56
C HIS A 192 15.35 3.11 -5.38
N THR A 193 14.11 2.74 -5.68
CA THR A 193 13.20 3.55 -6.46
C THR A 193 12.03 3.99 -5.58
N HIS A 194 10.85 4.18 -6.14
CA HIS A 194 9.66 4.71 -5.49
C HIS A 194 9.26 4.00 -4.18
N ASP A 195 8.32 4.62 -3.46
CA ASP A 195 7.77 4.10 -2.21
C ASP A 195 6.33 3.61 -2.41
N PRO A 196 5.91 2.54 -1.69
CA PRO A 196 4.52 2.09 -1.71
C PRO A 196 3.58 3.03 -0.94
N SER A 197 4.12 3.82 -0.02
CA SER A 197 3.35 4.77 0.79
C SER A 197 3.00 6.04 0.00
N PRO A 198 1.76 6.56 0.09
CA PRO A 198 1.40 7.81 -0.55
C PRO A 198 2.11 9.00 0.09
N LYS A 199 2.49 9.97 -0.74
CA LYS A 199 3.10 11.24 -0.29
C LYS A 199 2.06 12.21 0.25
N ALA A 200 0.84 12.13 -0.26
CA ALA A 200 -0.30 12.87 0.23
C ALA A 200 -1.56 12.01 0.17
N ILE A 201 -2.40 12.11 1.20
CA ILE A 201 -3.76 11.56 1.26
C ILE A 201 -4.70 12.74 1.37
N LEU A 202 -5.71 12.79 0.50
CA LEU A 202 -6.70 13.87 0.47
C LEU A 202 -8.09 13.30 0.66
N GLY A 203 -8.91 13.98 1.45
CA GLY A 203 -10.32 13.67 1.65
C GLY A 203 -11.16 14.91 1.40
N PHE A 204 -12.27 14.71 0.70
CA PHE A 204 -13.29 15.72 0.47
C PHE A 204 -14.66 15.11 0.74
N SER A 205 -15.44 15.74 1.60
CA SER A 205 -16.82 15.38 1.85
C SER A 205 -17.71 16.59 1.62
N SER A 206 -18.84 16.38 0.95
CA SER A 206 -19.85 17.42 0.74
C SER A 206 -21.20 16.90 1.20
N ASN A 207 -21.84 17.65 2.09
CA ASN A 207 -23.14 17.31 2.66
C ASN A 207 -24.12 18.44 2.37
N MET A 208 -25.17 18.12 1.63
CA MET A 208 -26.22 19.05 1.23
C MET A 208 -27.57 18.53 1.74
N SER A 209 -28.40 19.43 2.25
CA SER A 209 -29.81 19.15 2.51
C SER A 209 -30.68 20.26 1.96
N TYR A 210 -31.77 19.87 1.30
CA TYR A 210 -32.80 20.79 0.79
C TYR A 210 -34.19 20.29 1.22
N GLY A 211 -34.77 20.94 2.22
CA GLY A 211 -36.02 20.52 2.84
C GLY A 211 -35.93 19.09 3.38
N LYS A 212 -36.64 18.17 2.73
CA LYS A 212 -36.70 16.74 3.06
C LYS A 212 -35.67 15.89 2.31
N ALA A 213 -34.96 16.46 1.35
CA ALA A 213 -33.95 15.76 0.56
C ALA A 213 -32.56 16.00 1.14
N SER A 214 -31.69 14.99 1.05
CA SER A 214 -30.29 15.06 1.47
C SER A 214 -29.39 14.34 0.47
N LEU A 215 -28.24 14.93 0.19
CA LEU A 215 -27.18 14.35 -0.62
C LEU A 215 -25.87 14.50 0.14
N ALA A 216 -25.21 13.38 0.40
CA ALA A 216 -23.87 13.35 0.95
C ALA A 216 -22.97 12.55 0.03
N PHE A 217 -21.76 13.03 -0.22
CA PHE A 217 -20.75 12.23 -0.90
C PHE A 217 -19.36 12.49 -0.36
N THR A 218 -18.50 11.49 -0.48
CA THR A 218 -17.09 11.55 -0.06
C THR A 218 -16.19 11.05 -1.18
N VAL A 219 -15.17 11.85 -1.48
CA VAL A 219 -14.08 11.55 -2.40
C VAL A 219 -12.81 11.42 -1.58
N ARG A 220 -12.03 10.38 -1.85
CA ARG A 220 -10.70 10.18 -1.28
C ARG A 220 -9.66 10.04 -2.38
N SER A 221 -8.44 10.50 -2.12
CA SER A 221 -7.32 10.34 -3.03
C SER A 221 -6.05 9.95 -2.29
N ASN A 222 -5.26 9.07 -2.91
CA ASN A 222 -3.86 8.86 -2.58
C ASN A 222 -3.01 9.40 -3.74
N ILE A 223 -1.96 10.16 -3.42
CA ILE A 223 -1.09 10.79 -4.40
C ILE A 223 0.36 10.39 -4.14
N GLY A 224 1.04 9.94 -5.20
CA GLY A 224 2.48 9.69 -5.21
C GLY A 224 2.92 8.31 -4.70
N ASN A 225 1.98 7.41 -4.40
CA ASN A 225 2.28 6.00 -4.13
C ASN A 225 2.52 5.22 -5.43
N TYR A 226 3.33 4.17 -5.31
CA TYR A 226 3.59 3.23 -6.40
C TYR A 226 3.20 1.81 -6.01
N VAL A 227 2.76 1.04 -6.99
CA VAL A 227 2.41 -0.37 -6.82
C VAL A 227 3.16 -1.19 -7.86
N TYR A 228 3.77 -2.27 -7.41
CA TYR A 228 4.36 -3.29 -8.25
C TYR A 228 3.27 -4.27 -8.69
N ASN A 229 3.02 -4.35 -10.00
CA ASN A 229 2.04 -5.24 -10.58
C ASN A 229 2.60 -6.68 -10.64
N GLY A 230 2.39 -7.43 -9.57
CA GLY A 230 2.86 -8.80 -9.43
C GLY A 230 2.14 -9.80 -10.34
N ILE A 231 0.89 -9.50 -10.73
CA ILE A 231 0.11 -10.30 -11.67
C ILE A 231 0.76 -10.26 -13.06
N ASP A 232 1.06 -9.06 -13.57
CA ASP A 232 1.74 -8.90 -14.86
C ASP A 232 3.18 -9.43 -14.81
N ALA A 233 3.90 -9.20 -13.71
CA ALA A 233 5.24 -9.75 -13.55
C ALA A 233 5.29 -11.28 -13.55
N GLY A 234 4.29 -11.92 -12.93
CA GLY A 234 4.21 -13.38 -12.83
C GLY A 234 3.66 -14.06 -14.09
N GLN A 235 2.67 -13.44 -14.74
CA GLN A 235 1.89 -14.06 -15.83
C GLN A 235 2.09 -13.40 -17.19
N GLY A 236 2.82 -12.30 -17.28
CA GLY A 236 3.04 -11.53 -18.51
C GLY A 236 4.20 -12.04 -19.36
N ASN A 237 4.23 -13.35 -19.65
CA ASN A 237 5.26 -13.93 -20.53
C ASN A 237 4.73 -15.09 -21.39
N TYR A 238 5.29 -15.25 -22.59
CA TYR A 238 4.85 -16.27 -23.56
C TYR A 238 5.10 -17.71 -23.10
N TYR A 239 6.15 -17.99 -22.31
CA TYR A 239 6.39 -19.35 -21.83
C TYR A 239 5.33 -19.79 -20.80
N GLY A 240 4.75 -18.85 -20.06
CA GLY A 240 3.60 -19.08 -19.18
C GLY A 240 2.39 -19.69 -19.89
N LEU A 241 2.24 -19.49 -21.22
CA LEU A 241 1.17 -20.12 -22.01
C LEU A 241 1.28 -21.65 -22.03
N LYS A 242 2.49 -22.21 -21.98
CA LYS A 242 2.72 -23.64 -22.12
C LYS A 242 2.79 -24.29 -20.75
N THR A 243 1.75 -25.02 -20.38
CA THR A 243 1.81 -25.84 -19.15
C THR A 243 2.55 -27.14 -19.39
N GLY A 244 3.24 -27.66 -18.37
CA GLY A 244 3.83 -29.00 -18.39
C GLY A 244 2.81 -30.14 -18.53
N LEU A 245 1.51 -29.82 -18.48
CA LEU A 245 0.39 -30.75 -18.60
C LEU A 245 -0.21 -30.78 -20.01
N GLY A 246 0.39 -30.07 -20.98
CA GLY A 246 0.01 -30.16 -22.40
C GLY A 246 -1.20 -29.34 -22.82
N TYR A 247 -1.68 -28.41 -21.97
CA TYR A 247 -2.72 -27.44 -22.32
C TYR A 247 -2.21 -26.00 -22.18
N ALA A 248 -2.92 -25.06 -22.83
CA ALA A 248 -2.60 -23.64 -22.74
C ALA A 248 -3.11 -23.04 -21.42
N ALA A 249 -2.27 -22.29 -20.72
CA ALA A 249 -2.70 -21.49 -19.57
C ALA A 249 -3.12 -20.09 -20.00
N ASN A 250 -3.92 -19.43 -19.16
CA ASN A 250 -4.24 -18.02 -19.31
C ASN A 250 -3.04 -17.17 -18.88
N VAL A 251 -2.72 -16.16 -19.68
CA VAL A 251 -1.69 -15.13 -19.42
C VAL A 251 -2.32 -13.75 -19.54
N VAL A 252 -1.66 -12.73 -19.01
CA VAL A 252 -2.17 -11.36 -19.08
C VAL A 252 -1.94 -10.71 -20.45
N PRO A 253 -2.78 -9.76 -20.88
CA PRO A 253 -2.62 -9.06 -22.16
C PRO A 253 -1.31 -8.28 -22.31
N ASP A 254 -0.62 -7.99 -21.20
CA ASP A 254 0.65 -7.25 -21.19
C ASP A 254 1.75 -7.88 -22.09
N ILE A 255 1.66 -9.19 -22.38
CA ILE A 255 2.54 -9.88 -23.33
C ILE A 255 2.58 -9.23 -24.73
N TYR A 256 1.50 -8.60 -25.16
CA TYR A 256 1.44 -7.95 -26.48
C TYR A 256 2.20 -6.61 -26.50
N THR A 257 2.37 -6.00 -25.32
CA THR A 257 3.15 -4.77 -25.12
C THR A 257 4.62 -5.11 -24.96
N THR A 258 4.94 -6.04 -24.06
CA THR A 258 6.33 -6.38 -23.68
C THR A 258 7.02 -7.29 -24.68
N GLY A 259 6.29 -8.25 -25.24
CA GLY A 259 6.87 -9.32 -26.05
C GLY A 259 7.69 -10.32 -25.25
N PHE A 260 7.62 -10.31 -23.91
CA PHE A 260 8.49 -11.12 -23.07
C PHE A 260 8.23 -12.62 -23.23
N LEU A 261 9.29 -13.38 -23.50
CA LEU A 261 9.30 -14.83 -23.54
C LEU A 261 9.28 -15.44 -22.13
N THR A 262 9.99 -14.84 -21.18
CA THR A 262 10.18 -15.30 -19.79
C THR A 262 9.83 -14.16 -18.82
N GLY A 263 9.40 -14.50 -17.59
CA GLY A 263 9.07 -13.50 -16.58
C GLY A 263 10.26 -12.63 -16.17
N GLN A 264 10.01 -11.35 -15.94
CA GLN A 264 11.01 -10.34 -15.53
C GLN A 264 10.72 -9.76 -14.13
N PRO A 265 10.72 -10.59 -13.06
CA PRO A 265 10.16 -10.25 -11.75
C PRO A 265 10.92 -9.16 -10.95
N TYR A 266 12.05 -8.67 -11.45
CA TYR A 266 12.82 -7.60 -10.83
C TYR A 266 12.89 -6.34 -11.70
N SER A 267 12.13 -6.28 -12.79
CA SER A 267 12.06 -5.13 -13.68
C SER A 267 11.18 -4.03 -13.09
N ASP A 268 11.67 -2.78 -13.11
CA ASP A 268 10.88 -1.60 -12.78
C ASP A 268 9.75 -1.30 -13.80
N TYR A 269 9.70 -2.00 -14.93
CA TYR A 269 8.57 -1.96 -15.88
C TYR A 269 7.22 -2.21 -15.19
N TYR A 270 7.19 -3.17 -14.25
CA TYR A 270 5.98 -3.54 -13.52
C TYR A 270 5.66 -2.59 -12.37
N LEU A 271 6.55 -1.63 -12.08
CA LEU A 271 6.34 -0.63 -11.04
C LEU A 271 5.57 0.56 -11.60
N GLN A 272 4.35 0.77 -11.12
CA GLN A 272 3.44 1.75 -11.68
C GLN A 272 3.02 2.80 -10.66
N ASN A 273 2.80 4.02 -11.14
CA ASN A 273 2.18 5.07 -10.33
C ASN A 273 0.73 4.68 -10.02
N ALA A 274 0.43 4.53 -8.74
CA ALA A 274 -0.88 4.11 -8.26
C ALA A 274 -1.61 5.25 -7.55
N SER A 275 -1.34 6.50 -7.95
CA SER A 275 -2.13 7.64 -7.49
C SER A 275 -3.54 7.52 -8.03
N PHE A 276 -4.54 7.77 -7.19
CA PHE A 276 -5.93 7.63 -7.58
C PHE A 276 -6.85 8.65 -6.91
N VAL A 277 -8.02 8.84 -7.49
CA VAL A 277 -9.16 9.52 -6.89
C VAL A 277 -10.35 8.58 -6.90
N ARG A 278 -10.95 8.31 -5.74
CA ARG A 278 -12.08 7.39 -5.57
C ARG A 278 -13.30 8.13 -5.03
N LEU A 279 -14.43 7.96 -5.69
CA LEU A 279 -15.74 8.30 -5.14
C LEU A 279 -16.14 7.20 -4.15
N GLN A 280 -15.75 7.41 -2.89
CA GLN A 280 -15.82 6.40 -1.85
C GLN A 280 -17.27 6.08 -1.47
N ASN A 281 -18.05 7.12 -1.20
CA ASN A 281 -19.45 7.00 -0.76
C ASN A 281 -20.30 8.07 -1.42
N VAL A 282 -21.50 7.69 -1.84
CA VAL A 282 -22.59 8.60 -2.21
C VAL A 282 -23.85 8.15 -1.49
N THR A 283 -24.61 9.07 -0.92
CA THR A 283 -25.85 8.79 -0.23
C THR A 283 -26.88 9.85 -0.59
N LEU A 284 -27.98 9.41 -1.19
CA LEU A 284 -29.16 10.20 -1.43
C LEU A 284 -30.24 9.75 -0.45
N GLY A 285 -30.84 10.68 0.30
CA GLY A 285 -31.89 10.39 1.25
C GLY A 285 -33.09 11.31 1.07
N TYR A 286 -34.29 10.80 1.31
CA TYR A 286 -35.52 11.58 1.36
C TYR A 286 -36.36 11.21 2.58
N ASP A 287 -36.68 12.21 3.40
CA ASP A 287 -37.50 12.08 4.60
C ASP A 287 -38.96 12.38 4.27
N PHE A 288 -39.81 11.36 4.21
CA PHE A 288 -41.24 11.57 3.91
C PHE A 288 -41.98 12.25 5.07
N GLY A 289 -41.45 12.14 6.29
CA GLY A 289 -42.05 12.66 7.52
C GLY A 289 -43.11 11.71 8.08
N SER A 290 -44.10 12.26 8.78
CA SER A 290 -45.18 11.49 9.40
C SER A 290 -46.17 10.98 8.36
N LEU A 291 -46.17 9.68 8.05
CA LEU A 291 -47.03 9.10 6.99
C LEU A 291 -48.30 8.41 7.49
N LEU A 292 -48.22 7.65 8.60
CA LEU A 292 -49.32 6.79 9.06
C LEU A 292 -50.00 7.33 10.32
N LYS A 293 -49.22 7.64 11.36
CA LYS A 293 -49.66 8.25 12.62
C LYS A 293 -48.63 9.29 13.05
N ALA A 294 -49.08 10.28 13.82
CA ALA A 294 -48.17 11.21 14.50
C ALA A 294 -47.15 10.40 15.33
N GLY A 295 -45.86 10.55 15.01
CA GLY A 295 -44.76 9.78 15.58
C GLY A 295 -44.05 8.86 14.57
N THR A 296 -44.75 8.38 13.53
CA THR A 296 -44.17 7.42 12.58
C THR A 296 -43.42 8.10 11.44
N THR A 297 -42.09 8.03 11.39
CA THR A 297 -41.28 8.64 10.33
C THR A 297 -40.83 7.61 9.29
N LEU A 298 -40.83 7.98 8.01
CA LEU A 298 -40.27 7.16 6.94
C LEU A 298 -39.14 7.90 6.23
N ARG A 299 -38.00 7.24 6.08
CA ARG A 299 -36.87 7.69 5.27
C ARG A 299 -36.46 6.63 4.26
N LEU A 300 -36.36 7.02 3.00
CA LEU A 300 -35.75 6.22 1.95
C LEU A 300 -34.33 6.69 1.72
N THR A 301 -33.39 5.77 1.61
CA THR A 301 -31.97 6.05 1.37
C THR A 301 -31.45 5.18 0.21
N LEU A 302 -30.82 5.80 -0.77
CA LEU A 302 -30.02 5.13 -1.79
C LEU A 302 -28.54 5.42 -1.50
N ALA A 303 -27.78 4.39 -1.16
CA ALA A 303 -26.35 4.50 -0.88
C ALA A 303 -25.54 3.73 -1.90
N GLY A 304 -24.40 4.30 -2.31
CA GLY A 304 -23.44 3.66 -3.20
C GLY A 304 -22.03 3.76 -2.63
N GLN A 305 -21.25 2.68 -2.73
CA GLN A 305 -19.87 2.60 -2.27
C GLN A 305 -18.94 2.18 -3.41
N ASN A 306 -17.73 2.76 -3.44
CA ASN A 306 -16.68 2.51 -4.44
C ASN A 306 -17.17 2.69 -5.90
N LEU A 307 -18.03 3.67 -6.15
CA LEU A 307 -18.73 3.79 -7.43
C LEU A 307 -17.81 4.12 -8.61
N LEU A 308 -16.73 4.86 -8.35
CA LEU A 308 -15.78 5.32 -9.37
C LEU A 308 -14.36 5.40 -8.79
N VAL A 309 -13.38 4.95 -9.57
CA VAL A 309 -11.94 5.13 -9.32
C VAL A 309 -11.30 5.69 -10.58
N LEU A 310 -10.56 6.78 -10.44
CA LEU A 310 -9.75 7.39 -11.49
C LEU A 310 -8.29 7.15 -11.14
N THR A 311 -7.56 6.41 -11.98
CA THR A 311 -6.14 6.07 -11.79
C THR A 311 -5.47 5.83 -13.15
N LYS A 312 -4.14 5.97 -13.19
CA LYS A 312 -3.32 5.52 -14.33
C LYS A 312 -2.80 4.08 -14.17
N TYR A 313 -2.97 3.50 -12.99
CA TYR A 313 -2.60 2.12 -12.71
C TYR A 313 -3.39 1.17 -13.61
N THR A 314 -2.70 0.22 -14.26
CA THR A 314 -3.32 -0.70 -15.22
C THR A 314 -3.85 -1.99 -14.60
N GLY A 315 -3.50 -2.27 -13.33
CA GLY A 315 -4.02 -3.42 -12.59
C GLY A 315 -5.45 -3.20 -12.09
N LEU A 316 -5.92 -4.11 -11.22
CA LEU A 316 -7.35 -4.18 -10.85
C LEU A 316 -7.79 -3.08 -9.88
N ASP A 317 -6.96 -2.77 -8.88
CA ASP A 317 -7.21 -1.68 -7.94
C ASP A 317 -5.87 -0.99 -7.58
N PRO A 318 -5.81 0.35 -7.51
CA PRO A 318 -4.56 1.05 -7.18
C PRO A 318 -4.21 1.05 -5.68
N GLU A 319 -5.08 0.55 -4.80
CA GLU A 319 -4.90 0.60 -3.35
C GLU A 319 -4.34 -0.70 -2.78
N HIS A 320 -3.01 -0.76 -2.69
CA HIS A 320 -2.28 -1.84 -2.04
C HIS A 320 -1.39 -1.30 -0.92
N PHE A 321 -1.69 -1.67 0.33
CA PHE A 321 -0.97 -1.16 1.50
C PHE A 321 0.52 -1.52 1.49
N ASP A 322 0.86 -2.72 1.03
CA ASP A 322 2.24 -3.19 0.89
C ASP A 322 2.85 -2.86 -0.50
N GLY A 323 2.11 -2.12 -1.33
CA GLY A 323 2.52 -1.72 -2.68
C GLY A 323 2.67 -2.84 -3.68
N ARG A 324 2.08 -4.01 -3.45
CA ARG A 324 2.20 -5.14 -4.39
C ARG A 324 0.82 -5.64 -4.76
N ASP A 325 0.54 -5.67 -6.05
CA ASP A 325 -0.70 -6.24 -6.55
C ASP A 325 -0.48 -7.72 -6.87
N SER A 326 -0.97 -8.55 -5.94
CA SER A 326 -1.06 -10.00 -6.09
C SER A 326 -2.49 -10.48 -5.91
N GLN A 327 -3.48 -9.58 -5.99
CA GLN A 327 -4.88 -9.89 -5.72
C GLN A 327 -5.63 -10.09 -7.04
N PHE A 328 -6.51 -11.08 -7.07
CA PHE A 328 -7.31 -11.39 -8.26
C PHE A 328 -8.65 -10.65 -8.32
N TYR A 329 -9.04 -9.96 -7.24
CA TYR A 329 -10.34 -9.33 -7.12
C TYR A 329 -10.21 -7.87 -6.66
N PRO A 330 -10.83 -6.92 -7.37
CA PRO A 330 -10.88 -5.53 -6.93
C PRO A 330 -11.88 -5.35 -5.78
N LEU A 331 -11.86 -4.16 -5.18
CA LEU A 331 -12.91 -3.75 -4.25
C LEU A 331 -14.28 -3.73 -4.95
N PRO A 332 -15.31 -4.39 -4.39
CA PRO A 332 -16.63 -4.43 -5.01
C PRO A 332 -17.28 -3.05 -4.97
N ARG A 333 -18.08 -2.78 -6.02
CA ARG A 333 -19.04 -1.67 -6.01
C ARG A 333 -20.32 -2.15 -5.38
N THR A 334 -20.83 -1.41 -4.40
CA THR A 334 -22.07 -1.77 -3.70
C THR A 334 -23.09 -0.66 -3.88
N VAL A 335 -24.33 -1.03 -4.20
CA VAL A 335 -25.48 -0.12 -4.22
C VAL A 335 -26.54 -0.72 -3.30
N THR A 336 -27.04 0.09 -2.38
CA THR A 336 -27.97 -0.35 -1.33
C THR A 336 -29.16 0.59 -1.29
N LEU A 337 -30.36 0.01 -1.32
CA LEU A 337 -31.61 0.71 -1.02
C LEU A 337 -32.00 0.40 0.42
N GLY A 338 -32.09 1.43 1.26
CA GLY A 338 -32.46 1.35 2.67
C GLY A 338 -33.80 2.03 2.95
N LEU A 339 -34.63 1.38 3.76
CA LEU A 339 -35.87 1.93 4.27
C LEU A 339 -35.78 1.99 5.79
N ASN A 340 -35.90 3.19 6.36
CA ASN A 340 -35.92 3.39 7.80
C ASN A 340 -37.31 3.84 8.23
N LEU A 341 -37.96 3.04 9.08
CA LEU A 341 -39.24 3.33 9.71
C LEU A 341 -39.01 3.61 11.20
N GLY A 342 -39.20 4.86 11.63
CA GLY A 342 -39.31 5.21 13.04
C GLY A 342 -40.76 5.09 13.49
N ILE A 343 -41.01 4.52 14.67
CA ILE A 343 -42.35 4.35 15.26
C ILE A 343 -42.56 5.32 16.41
#